data_AF-A0A7T3UZ90-F1
#
_entry.id   AF-A0A7T3UZ90-F1
#
_cell.length_a   1.000
_cell.length_b   1.000
_cell.length_c   1.000
_cell.angle_alpha   90.00
_cell.angle_beta   90.00
_cell.angle_gamma   90.00
#
_symmetry.space_group_name_H-M   'P 1'
#
loop_
_entity.id
_entity.type
_entity.pdbx_description
1 polymer ?
#
loop_
_entity_poly.entity_id
_entity_poly.type
_entity_poly.pdbx_seq_one_letter_code
_entity_poly.pdbx_strand_id
1 'polypeptide(L)'
;MAYKHSIYLLFKLLRLTGFQEFYYKFQSEWKNKLMTVLFWTNNILGVFTLGSHIINTMTASTRYMPEFFQRLLEDVAFFEVYLEANLIRTNLKDLMQLLHHMETLFISQELEIVHKCHVKAKGIFFVAVAICGVCLMASVLETYFPVSQEELDLLAYIYDRKYPDNRLQTTFWIPGIVITNSILK
;
A
#
# COMPACT_ATOMS: atom_id res chain seq x y z
N MET A 1 -10.57 -30.08 -1.81
CA MET A 1 -9.87 -29.00 -2.54
C MET A 1 -9.91 -27.66 -1.76
N ALA A 2 -9.33 -27.59 -0.55
CA ALA A 2 -9.44 -26.40 0.29
C ALA A 2 -8.37 -25.31 -0.01
N TYR A 3 -7.16 -25.72 -0.40
CA TYR A 3 -5.99 -24.84 -0.61
C TYR A 3 -6.18 -23.84 -1.76
N LYS A 4 -6.98 -24.22 -2.77
CA LYS A 4 -7.39 -23.33 -3.86
C LYS A 4 -8.09 -22.07 -3.37
N HIS A 5 -8.79 -22.08 -2.23
CA HIS A 5 -9.62 -20.93 -1.88
C HIS A 5 -8.85 -19.76 -1.28
N SER A 6 -7.83 -19.97 -0.45
CA SER A 6 -7.12 -18.88 0.24
C SER A 6 -6.21 -18.09 -0.71
N ILE A 7 -5.41 -18.78 -1.52
CA ILE A 7 -4.47 -18.13 -2.45
C ILE A 7 -5.20 -17.54 -3.66
N TYR A 8 -6.24 -18.20 -4.17
CA TYR A 8 -7.09 -17.56 -5.19
C TYR A 8 -7.91 -16.41 -4.64
N LEU A 9 -8.28 -16.40 -3.35
CA LEU A 9 -8.91 -15.23 -2.74
C LEU A 9 -7.94 -14.05 -2.73
N LEU A 10 -6.68 -14.27 -2.35
CA LEU A 10 -5.64 -13.24 -2.42
C LEU A 10 -5.46 -12.73 -3.87
N PHE A 11 -5.30 -13.61 -4.85
CA PHE A 11 -5.19 -13.18 -6.26
C PHE A 11 -6.44 -12.47 -6.77
N LYS A 12 -7.63 -12.92 -6.35
CA LYS A 12 -8.89 -12.25 -6.68
C LYS A 12 -8.92 -10.84 -6.07
N LEU A 13 -8.49 -10.68 -4.82
CA LEU A 13 -8.39 -9.37 -4.17
C LEU A 13 -7.39 -8.47 -4.90
N LEU A 14 -6.17 -8.94 -5.13
CA LEU A 14 -5.14 -8.20 -5.86
C LEU A 14 -5.59 -7.77 -7.26
N ARG A 15 -6.40 -8.59 -7.92
CA ARG A 15 -7.01 -8.24 -9.20
C ARG A 15 -8.09 -7.18 -9.03
N LEU A 16 -9.03 -7.37 -8.10
CA LEU A 16 -10.14 -6.44 -7.86
C LEU A 16 -9.65 -5.05 -7.44
N THR A 17 -8.56 -4.98 -6.68
CA THR A 17 -7.91 -3.73 -6.30
C THR A 17 -7.02 -3.16 -7.40
N GLY A 18 -6.85 -3.84 -8.54
CA GLY A 18 -6.01 -3.40 -9.65
C GLY A 18 -4.51 -3.42 -9.35
N PHE A 19 -4.07 -4.15 -8.33
CA PHE A 19 -2.64 -4.29 -7.99
C PHE A 19 -1.91 -5.29 -8.90
N GLN A 20 -2.62 -6.25 -9.48
CA GLN A 20 -2.04 -7.25 -10.37
C GLN A 20 -2.96 -7.53 -11.57
N GLU A 21 -2.36 -7.60 -12.75
CA GLU A 21 -3.04 -8.02 -13.97
C GLU A 21 -3.04 -9.55 -14.08
N PHE A 22 -4.21 -10.16 -13.89
CA PHE A 22 -4.42 -11.58 -14.13
C PHE A 22 -5.36 -11.79 -15.33
N TYR A 23 -4.86 -12.46 -16.37
CA TYR A 23 -5.68 -12.86 -17.50
C TYR A 23 -6.42 -14.16 -17.21
N TYR A 24 -7.76 -14.11 -17.15
CA TYR A 24 -8.58 -15.32 -17.04
C TYR A 24 -9.11 -15.74 -18.41
N LYS A 25 -8.63 -16.87 -18.92
CA LYS A 25 -9.01 -17.43 -20.22
C LYS A 25 -10.52 -17.75 -20.34
N PHE A 26 -11.19 -17.99 -19.22
CA PHE A 26 -12.63 -18.32 -19.18
C PHE A 26 -13.55 -17.14 -18.84
N GLN A 27 -13.01 -15.91 -18.75
CA GLN A 27 -13.83 -14.70 -18.58
C GLN A 27 -14.02 -13.98 -19.91
N SER A 28 -15.09 -13.19 -19.99
CA SER A 28 -15.36 -12.37 -21.17
C SER A 28 -14.21 -11.40 -21.43
N GLU A 29 -13.80 -11.25 -22.70
CA GLU A 29 -12.65 -10.44 -23.08
C GLU A 29 -12.74 -8.99 -22.59
N TRP A 30 -13.95 -8.40 -22.60
CA TRP A 30 -14.18 -7.04 -22.12
C TRP A 30 -13.87 -6.88 -20.63
N LYS A 31 -14.13 -7.90 -19.80
CA LYS A 31 -13.78 -7.87 -18.36
C LYS A 31 -12.28 -7.89 -18.18
N ASN A 32 -11.58 -8.73 -18.94
CA ASN A 32 -10.12 -8.76 -18.91
C ASN A 32 -9.53 -7.40 -19.32
N LYS A 33 -10.02 -6.80 -20.42
CA LYS A 33 -9.60 -5.45 -20.84
C LYS A 33 -9.86 -4.39 -19.77
N LEU A 34 -11.03 -4.41 -19.11
CA LEU A 34 -11.34 -3.46 -18.03
C LEU A 34 -10.37 -3.59 -16.86
N MET A 35 -10.03 -4.82 -16.45
CA MET A 35 -9.08 -5.05 -15.36
C MET A 35 -7.65 -4.64 -15.75
N THR A 36 -7.25 -4.82 -17.01
CA THR A 36 -5.98 -4.30 -17.54
C THR A 36 -5.94 -2.78 -17.43
N VAL A 37 -7.02 -2.09 -17.84
CA VAL A 37 -7.11 -0.62 -17.72
C VAL A 37 -7.01 -0.19 -16.26
N LEU A 38 -7.80 -0.80 -15.37
CA LEU A 38 -7.76 -0.52 -13.93
C LEU A 38 -6.34 -0.69 -13.35
N PHE A 39 -5.66 -1.77 -13.74
CA PHE A 39 -4.28 -2.03 -13.32
C PHE A 39 -3.31 -0.93 -13.77
N TRP A 40 -3.36 -0.53 -15.05
CA TRP A 40 -2.49 0.53 -15.57
C TRP A 40 -2.80 1.87 -14.93
N THR A 41 -4.08 2.19 -14.74
CA THR A 41 -4.50 3.41 -14.03
C THR A 41 -3.93 3.43 -12.61
N ASN A 42 -4.06 2.35 -11.84
CA ASN A 42 -3.53 2.28 -10.48
C ASN A 42 -2.00 2.33 -10.44
N ASN A 43 -1.30 1.71 -11.39
CA ASN A 43 0.16 1.81 -11.46
C ASN A 43 0.63 3.22 -11.76
N ILE A 44 0.00 3.89 -12.73
CA ILE A 44 0.31 5.27 -13.09
C ILE A 44 0.07 6.18 -11.88
N LEU A 45 -1.12 6.09 -11.26
CA LEU A 45 -1.45 6.86 -10.06
C LEU A 45 -0.50 6.56 -8.91
N GLY A 46 -0.13 5.29 -8.70
CA GLY A 46 0.83 4.88 -7.66
C GLY A 46 2.22 5.49 -7.85
N VAL A 47 2.75 5.46 -9.07
CA VAL A 47 4.04 6.09 -9.40
C VAL A 47 3.99 7.60 -9.21
N PHE A 48 2.91 8.26 -9.67
CA PHE A 48 2.74 9.70 -9.45
C PHE A 48 2.63 10.05 -7.96
N THR A 49 1.89 9.25 -7.20
CA THR A 49 1.72 9.43 -5.75
C THR A 49 3.07 9.31 -5.04
N LEU A 50 3.81 8.23 -5.29
CA LEU A 50 5.16 7.99 -4.76
C LEU A 50 6.12 9.12 -5.15
N GLY A 51 6.15 9.50 -6.42
CA GLY A 51 7.00 10.59 -6.89
C GLY A 51 6.68 11.92 -6.21
N SER A 52 5.40 12.26 -6.07
CA SER A 52 4.97 13.48 -5.38
C SER A 52 5.32 13.47 -3.89
N HIS A 53 5.27 12.30 -3.25
CA HIS A 53 5.60 12.13 -1.85
C HIS A 53 7.10 12.28 -1.61
N ILE A 54 7.93 11.59 -2.41
CA ILE A 54 9.40 11.74 -2.37
C ILE A 54 9.82 13.20 -2.60
N ILE A 55 9.22 13.87 -3.59
CA ILE A 55 9.49 15.30 -3.82
C ILE A 55 9.13 16.12 -2.59
N ASN A 56 7.99 15.85 -1.93
CA ASN A 56 7.59 16.53 -0.71
C ASN A 56 8.57 16.28 0.45
N THR A 57 9.03 15.04 0.63
CA THR A 57 10.06 14.66 1.61
C THR A 57 11.33 15.47 1.40
N MET A 58 11.81 15.53 0.16
CA MET A 58 13.08 16.18 -0.19
C MET A 58 13.01 17.72 -0.22
N THR A 59 11.85 18.31 -0.46
CA THR A 59 11.73 19.77 -0.67
C THR A 59 11.07 20.52 0.47
N ALA A 60 10.00 19.97 1.08
CA ALA A 60 9.23 20.65 2.12
C ALA A 60 9.61 20.20 3.53
N SER A 61 9.97 18.92 3.69
CA SER A 61 10.13 18.28 5.00
C SER A 61 11.51 18.47 5.60
N THR A 62 12.51 18.87 4.80
CA THR A 62 13.92 18.99 5.22
C THR A 62 14.16 19.98 6.35
N ARG A 63 13.19 20.86 6.62
CA ARG A 63 13.30 21.85 7.69
C ARG A 63 13.02 21.21 9.06
N TYR A 64 12.01 20.34 9.20
CA TYR A 64 11.64 19.71 10.47
C TYR A 64 12.04 18.23 10.52
N MET A 65 13.06 17.92 11.33
CA MET A 65 13.70 16.59 11.35
C MET A 65 12.74 15.42 11.68
N PRO A 66 11.84 15.52 12.68
CA PRO A 66 10.83 14.48 12.95
C PRO A 66 9.89 14.23 11.77
N GLU A 67 9.38 15.29 11.13
CA GLU A 67 8.52 15.19 9.94
C GLU A 67 9.28 14.61 8.74
N PHE A 68 10.56 14.96 8.58
CA PHE A 68 11.42 14.35 7.58
C PHE A 68 11.58 12.83 7.79
N PHE A 69 11.90 12.39 9.01
CA PHE A 69 12.06 10.96 9.31
C PHE A 69 10.76 10.18 9.13
N GLN A 70 9.64 10.73 9.59
CA GLN A 70 8.33 10.11 9.38
C GLN A 70 8.05 9.92 7.88
N ARG A 71 8.21 10.99 7.08
CA ARG A 71 7.94 10.92 5.64
C ARG A 71 8.92 10.03 4.88
N LEU A 72 10.19 9.98 5.31
CA LEU A 72 11.17 9.06 4.74
C LEU A 72 10.79 7.60 5.00
N LEU A 73 10.27 7.28 6.19
CA LEU A 73 9.77 5.93 6.49
C LEU A 73 8.52 5.60 5.66
N GLU A 74 7.62 6.57 5.46
CA GLU A 74 6.47 6.43 4.57
C GLU A 74 6.92 6.18 3.11
N ASP A 75 7.92 6.90 2.62
CA ASP A 75 8.52 6.69 1.29
C ASP A 75 9.12 5.29 1.14
N VAL A 76 9.88 4.82 2.14
CA VAL A 76 10.46 3.47 2.14
C VAL A 76 9.35 2.41 2.11
N ALA A 77 8.31 2.58 2.92
CA ALA A 77 7.17 1.65 2.96
C ALA A 77 6.40 1.63 1.62
N PHE A 78 6.12 2.80 1.03
CA PHE A 78 5.47 2.86 -0.28
C PHE A 78 6.34 2.25 -1.39
N PHE A 79 7.65 2.50 -1.35
CA PHE A 79 8.59 1.93 -2.31
C PHE A 79 8.67 0.41 -2.18
N GLU A 80 8.73 -0.12 -0.96
CA GLU A 80 8.75 -1.57 -0.70
C GLU A 80 7.48 -2.25 -1.23
N VAL A 81 6.29 -1.73 -0.90
CA VAL A 81 5.03 -2.26 -1.43
C VAL A 81 4.99 -2.23 -2.96
N TYR A 82 5.48 -1.15 -3.58
CA TYR A 82 5.55 -1.03 -5.03
C TYR A 82 6.55 -2.03 -5.65
N LEU A 83 7.71 -2.22 -5.02
CA LEU A 83 8.73 -3.18 -5.43
C LEU A 83 8.19 -4.61 -5.34
N GLU A 84 7.58 -5.00 -4.21
CA GLU A 84 6.98 -6.32 -4.01
C GLU A 84 5.89 -6.61 -5.04
N ALA A 85 5.02 -5.63 -5.33
CA ALA A 85 4.01 -5.77 -6.37
C ALA A 85 4.66 -6.03 -7.75
N ASN A 86 5.74 -5.32 -8.08
CA ASN A 86 6.46 -5.56 -9.33
C ASN A 86 7.16 -6.93 -9.37
N LEU A 87 7.76 -7.38 -8.26
CA LEU A 87 8.40 -8.69 -8.15
C LEU A 87 7.39 -9.84 -8.31
N ILE A 88 6.21 -9.72 -7.70
CA ILE A 88 5.12 -10.69 -7.88
C ILE A 88 4.72 -10.77 -9.36
N ARG A 89 4.68 -9.62 -10.06
CA ARG A 89 4.35 -9.59 -11.49
C ARG A 89 5.41 -10.28 -12.34
N THR A 90 6.69 -9.99 -12.12
CA THR A 90 7.78 -10.59 -12.92
C THR A 90 7.85 -12.09 -12.70
N ASN A 91 7.63 -12.55 -11.47
CA ASN A 91 7.75 -13.95 -11.08
C ASN A 91 6.41 -14.68 -11.06
N LEU A 92 5.36 -14.10 -11.66
CA LEU A 92 4.00 -14.63 -11.55
C LEU A 92 3.86 -16.04 -12.12
N LYS A 93 4.55 -16.32 -13.23
CA LYS A 93 4.54 -17.65 -13.86
C LYS A 93 5.13 -18.70 -12.92
N ASP A 94 6.26 -18.39 -12.31
CA ASP A 94 6.96 -19.30 -11.41
C ASP A 94 6.16 -19.51 -10.12
N LEU A 95 5.54 -18.45 -9.60
CA LEU A 95 4.62 -18.53 -8.46
C LEU A 95 3.43 -19.44 -8.78
N MET A 96 2.81 -19.29 -9.96
CA MET A 96 1.69 -20.14 -10.36
C MET A 96 2.10 -21.60 -10.56
N GLN A 97 3.32 -21.87 -11.07
CA GLN A 97 3.87 -23.21 -11.17
C GLN A 97 4.13 -23.84 -9.80
N LEU A 98 4.73 -23.09 -8.87
CA LEU A 98 4.94 -23.52 -7.50
C LEU A 98 3.62 -23.89 -6.83
N LEU A 99 2.59 -23.04 -6.99
CA LEU A 99 1.25 -23.31 -6.47
C LEU A 99 0.64 -24.59 -7.05
N HIS A 100 0.78 -24.80 -8.37
CA HIS A 100 0.31 -26.02 -9.00
C HIS A 100 1.06 -27.26 -8.50
N HIS A 101 2.36 -27.15 -8.28
CA HIS A 101 3.18 -28.23 -7.72
C HIS A 101 2.77 -28.55 -6.28
N MET A 102 2.59 -27.54 -5.43
CA MET A 102 2.08 -27.70 -4.07
C MET A 102 0.70 -28.37 -4.07
N GLU A 103 -0.20 -27.96 -4.96
CA GLU A 103 -1.51 -28.61 -5.12
C GLU A 103 -1.38 -30.10 -5.43
N THR A 104 -0.48 -30.45 -6.35
CA THR A 104 -0.27 -31.85 -6.75
C THR A 104 0.28 -32.68 -5.60
N LEU A 105 1.22 -32.13 -4.82
CA LEU A 105 1.77 -32.79 -3.63
C LEU A 105 0.70 -32.98 -2.55
N PHE A 106 -0.18 -32.01 -2.33
CA PHE A 106 -1.23 -32.14 -1.31
C PHE A 106 -2.34 -33.14 -1.68
N ILE A 107 -2.48 -33.53 -2.95
CA ILE A 107 -3.43 -34.57 -3.36
C ILE A 107 -3.02 -35.95 -2.82
N SER A 108 -1.72 -36.20 -2.65
CA SER A 108 -1.19 -37.49 -2.16
C SER A 108 -1.01 -37.56 -0.64
N GLN A 109 -1.33 -36.49 0.09
CA GLN A 109 -1.18 -36.41 1.55
C GLN A 109 -2.48 -36.68 2.29
N GLU A 110 -2.37 -37.07 3.57
CA GLU A 110 -3.52 -37.27 4.45
C GLU A 110 -4.36 -36.01 4.59
N LEU A 111 -5.69 -36.16 4.46
CA LEU A 111 -6.66 -35.06 4.47
C LEU A 111 -6.57 -34.19 5.74
N GLU A 112 -6.24 -34.80 6.89
CA GLU A 112 -6.11 -34.09 8.17
C GLU A 112 -4.96 -33.08 8.15
N ILE A 113 -3.81 -33.46 7.58
CA ILE A 113 -2.63 -32.60 7.45
C ILE A 113 -2.95 -31.41 6.53
N VAL A 114 -3.59 -31.68 5.38
CA VAL A 114 -4.02 -30.65 4.44
C VAL A 114 -4.99 -29.66 5.09
N HIS A 115 -5.93 -30.17 5.89
CA HIS A 115 -6.88 -29.33 6.61
C HIS A 115 -6.21 -28.42 7.64
N LYS A 116 -5.31 -28.96 8.47
CA LYS A 116 -4.56 -28.17 9.47
C LYS A 116 -3.73 -27.05 8.83
N CYS A 117 -3.02 -27.36 7.74
CA CYS A 117 -2.26 -26.37 6.98
C CYS A 117 -3.15 -25.26 6.41
N HIS A 118 -4.31 -25.61 5.87
CA HIS A 118 -5.27 -24.65 5.33
C HIS A 118 -5.83 -23.70 6.39
N VAL A 119 -6.23 -24.24 7.55
CA VAL A 119 -6.73 -23.42 8.67
C VAL A 119 -5.64 -22.46 9.16
N LYS A 120 -4.40 -22.93 9.28
CA LYS A 120 -3.26 -22.07 9.67
C LYS A 120 -3.00 -20.97 8.65
N ALA A 121 -2.99 -21.29 7.35
CA ALA A 121 -2.79 -20.30 6.29
C ALA A 121 -3.90 -19.23 6.27
N LYS A 122 -5.16 -19.63 6.45
CA LYS A 122 -6.27 -18.68 6.62
C LYS A 122 -6.10 -17.79 7.84
N GLY A 123 -5.69 -18.37 8.97
CA GLY A 123 -5.40 -17.62 10.20
C GLY A 123 -4.34 -16.54 9.97
N ILE A 124 -3.21 -16.90 9.35
CA ILE A 124 -2.14 -15.97 9.00
C ILE A 124 -2.67 -14.85 8.09
N PHE A 125 -3.43 -15.19 7.05
CA PHE A 125 -4.00 -14.21 6.15
C PHE A 125 -4.92 -13.20 6.86
N PHE A 126 -5.86 -13.68 7.69
CA PHE A 126 -6.77 -12.79 8.40
C PHE A 126 -6.06 -11.92 9.45
N VAL A 127 -5.07 -12.46 10.15
CA VAL A 127 -4.25 -11.69 11.09
C VAL A 127 -3.48 -10.59 10.35
N ALA A 128 -2.87 -10.89 9.21
CA ALA A 128 -2.16 -9.91 8.40
C ALA A 128 -3.12 -8.79 7.92
N VAL A 129 -4.28 -9.15 7.38
CA VAL A 129 -5.29 -8.17 6.94
C VAL A 129 -5.80 -7.32 8.11
N ALA A 130 -6.02 -7.92 9.28
CA ALA A 130 -6.46 -7.19 10.47
C ALA A 130 -5.40 -6.19 10.94
N ILE A 131 -4.12 -6.58 10.97
CA ILE A 131 -3.01 -5.68 11.31
C ILE A 131 -2.95 -4.51 10.33
N CYS A 132 -2.98 -4.78 9.02
CA CYS A 132 -3.01 -3.71 8.01
C CYS A 132 -4.21 -2.77 8.21
N GLY A 133 -5.40 -3.33 8.49
CA GLY A 133 -6.60 -2.54 8.76
C GLY A 133 -6.48 -1.65 9.99
N VAL A 134 -5.90 -2.16 11.08
CA VAL A 134 -5.64 -1.39 12.30
C VAL A 134 -4.62 -0.29 12.03
N CYS A 135 -3.53 -0.56 11.31
CA CYS A 135 -2.53 0.45 10.95
C CYS A 135 -3.14 1.56 10.09
N LEU A 136 -3.94 1.21 9.08
CA LEU A 136 -4.64 2.19 8.25
C LEU A 136 -5.58 3.05 9.10
N MET A 137 -6.39 2.42 9.96
CA MET A 137 -7.28 3.14 10.86
C MET A 137 -6.52 4.05 11.83
N ALA A 138 -5.40 3.58 12.39
CA ALA A 138 -4.56 4.37 13.28
C ALA A 138 -3.98 5.60 12.57
N SER A 139 -3.49 5.44 11.33
CA SER A 139 -2.98 6.58 10.55
C SER A 139 -4.05 7.62 10.25
N VAL A 140 -5.31 7.20 10.02
CA VAL A 140 -6.43 8.13 9.86
C VAL A 140 -6.76 8.80 11.20
N LEU A 141 -6.84 8.05 12.29
CA LEU A 141 -7.18 8.59 13.62
C LEU A 141 -6.13 9.55 14.15
N GLU A 142 -4.85 9.32 13.86
CA GLU A 142 -3.75 10.21 14.25
C GLU A 142 -3.96 11.64 13.75
N THR A 143 -4.55 11.81 12.56
CA THR A 143 -4.83 13.14 12.00
C THR A 143 -5.81 13.97 12.83
N TYR A 144 -6.61 13.33 13.68
CA TYR A 144 -7.59 13.99 14.53
C TYR A 144 -7.11 14.18 15.98
N PHE A 145 -5.92 13.68 16.34
CA PHE A 145 -5.42 13.86 17.70
C PHE A 145 -4.82 15.26 17.90
N PRO A 146 -5.13 15.91 19.04
CA PRO A 146 -4.62 17.25 19.33
C PRO A 146 -3.10 17.22 19.54
N VAL A 147 -2.44 18.22 18.98
CA VAL A 147 -1.00 18.43 19.09
C VAL A 147 -0.72 19.32 20.30
N SER A 148 0.42 19.11 20.96
CA SER A 148 0.84 19.97 22.06
C SER A 148 1.06 21.41 21.57
N GLN A 149 0.75 22.42 22.40
CA GLN A 149 0.97 23.82 22.04
C GLN A 149 2.45 24.10 21.74
N GLU A 150 3.36 23.43 22.45
CA GLU A 150 4.81 23.54 22.25
C GLU A 150 5.23 23.13 20.83
N GLU A 151 4.63 22.06 20.30
CA GLU A 151 4.88 21.61 18.93
C GLU A 151 4.23 22.53 17.89
N LEU A 152 3.04 23.06 18.15
CA LEU A 152 2.41 24.08 17.29
C LEU A 152 3.25 25.36 17.21
N ASP A 153 3.81 25.80 18.33
CA ASP A 153 4.68 26.98 18.42
C ASP A 153 6.01 26.74 17.69
N LEU A 154 6.60 25.54 17.81
CA LEU A 154 7.78 25.13 17.04
C LEU A 154 7.50 25.11 15.53
N LEU A 155 6.36 24.55 15.12
CA LEU A 155 5.90 24.50 13.73
C LEU A 155 5.64 25.89 13.14
N ALA A 156 5.08 26.80 13.93
CA ALA A 156 4.86 28.18 13.50
C ALA A 156 6.17 28.99 13.45
N TYR A 157 7.01 28.89 14.48
CA TYR A 157 8.17 29.76 14.65
C TYR A 157 9.42 29.31 13.88
N ILE A 158 9.77 28.03 13.94
CA ILE A 158 10.97 27.51 13.26
C ILE A 158 10.66 27.13 11.80
N TYR A 159 9.44 26.65 11.55
CA TYR A 159 9.07 26.06 10.27
C TYR A 159 8.13 26.91 9.41
N ASP A 160 7.70 28.07 9.91
CA ASP A 160 6.88 29.06 9.19
C ASP A 160 5.60 28.45 8.58
N ARG A 161 4.98 27.49 9.29
CA ARG A 161 3.71 26.89 8.84
C ARG A 161 2.55 27.87 9.07
N LYS A 162 1.84 28.17 7.98
CA LYS A 162 0.63 29.02 8.00
C LYS A 162 -0.53 28.44 8.82
N TYR A 163 -0.68 27.11 8.82
CA TYR A 163 -1.73 26.39 9.56
C TYR A 163 -1.09 25.15 10.22
N PRO A 164 -0.43 25.30 11.38
CA PRO A 164 0.33 24.23 12.02
C PRO A 164 -0.56 23.10 12.58
N ASP A 165 -1.84 23.40 12.82
CA ASP A 165 -2.89 22.52 13.34
C ASP A 165 -3.52 21.60 12.28
N ASN A 166 -3.49 22.00 11.00
CA ASN A 166 -4.05 21.20 9.91
C ASN A 166 -3.10 20.03 9.55
N ARG A 167 -3.39 18.83 10.06
CA ARG A 167 -2.69 17.58 9.67
C ARG A 167 -3.48 16.82 8.61
N LEU A 168 -2.80 16.46 7.53
CA LEU A 168 -3.27 15.47 6.56
C LEU A 168 -2.67 14.11 6.91
N GLN A 169 -3.39 13.03 6.59
CA GLN A 169 -2.90 11.65 6.79
C GLN A 169 -1.58 11.41 6.07
N THR A 170 -1.44 11.99 4.88
CA THR A 170 -0.21 11.98 4.10
C THR A 170 -0.13 13.29 3.35
N THR A 171 1.04 13.93 3.36
CA THR A 171 1.22 15.23 2.69
C THR A 171 1.89 15.00 1.34
N PHE A 172 1.23 15.41 0.26
CA PHE A 172 1.77 15.30 -1.10
C PHE A 172 2.17 16.66 -1.64
N TRP A 173 3.20 16.68 -2.47
CA TRP A 173 3.53 17.88 -3.25
C TRP A 173 2.51 18.05 -4.39
N ILE A 174 1.92 19.25 -4.50
CA ILE A 174 0.95 19.56 -5.56
C ILE A 174 1.51 20.69 -6.44
N PRO A 175 1.72 20.46 -7.74
CA PRO A 175 2.19 21.50 -8.66
C PRO A 175 1.20 22.66 -8.75
N GLY A 176 1.71 23.90 -8.75
CA GLY A 176 0.91 25.12 -8.92
C GLY A 176 0.18 25.60 -7.66
N ILE A 177 -0.04 24.71 -6.68
CA ILE A 177 -0.28 25.12 -5.30
C ILE A 177 1.10 25.33 -4.71
N VAL A 178 1.61 26.56 -4.80
CA VAL A 178 2.55 26.98 -3.78
C VAL A 178 1.77 26.79 -2.48
N ILE A 179 2.21 25.89 -1.60
CA ILE A 179 1.90 26.06 -0.18
C ILE A 179 2.61 27.37 0.15
N THR A 180 1.95 28.48 -0.13
CA THR A 180 2.58 29.80 -0.12
C THR A 180 2.86 30.06 1.34
N ASN A 181 4.14 29.91 1.71
CA ASN A 181 4.78 30.66 2.78
C ASN A 181 4.79 32.14 2.36
N SER A 182 3.60 32.71 2.11
CA SER A 182 3.43 34.12 1.91
C SER A 182 3.45 34.74 3.29
N ILE A 183 4.64 35.17 3.73
CA ILE A 183 4.96 36.55 4.11
C ILE A 183 6.49 36.59 4.23
N LEU A 184 7.18 36.91 3.12
CA LEU A 184 8.35 37.77 3.25
C LEU A 184 7.80 39.18 3.53
N LYS A 185 7.89 39.60 4.78
CA LYS A 185 8.01 41.00 5.15
C LYS A 185 9.44 41.23 5.60
#